data_AF-A0A370LRW8-F1
#
_entry.id   AF-A0A370LRW8-F1
#
_cell.length_a   1.000
_cell.length_b   1.000
_cell.length_c   1.000
_cell.angle_alpha   90.00
_cell.angle_beta   90.00
_cell.angle_gamma   90.00
#
_symmetry.space_group_name_H-M   'P 1'
#
loop_
_entity.id
_entity.type
_entity.pdbx_description
1 polymer ?
#
loop_
_entity_poly.entity_id
_entity_poly.type
_entity_poly.pdbx_seq_one_letter_code
_entity_poly.pdbx_strand_id
1 'polypeptide(L)'
;MATFNYTGSGGLELIGCAGPNNTAIFAYTAFTEGDAVYIRQNARKGQLEKVVIKKINFLSEVRYNYQDTFNRLWLELELCNLATAQNLINIYNAQSHAAYVLYLKNCNAELS
;
A
#
# COMPACT_ATOMS: atom_id res chain seq x y z
N MET A 1 22.46 5.48 17.32
CA MET A 1 22.06 5.91 15.97
C MET A 1 21.32 4.75 15.33
N ALA A 2 20.02 4.90 15.07
CA ALA A 2 19.24 3.86 14.42
C ALA A 2 19.43 3.99 12.90
N THR A 3 20.03 2.99 12.29
CA THR A 3 20.18 2.89 10.84
C THR A 3 18.86 2.40 10.26
N PHE A 4 18.21 3.22 9.44
CA PHE A 4 16.96 2.89 8.78
C PHE A 4 17.27 2.39 7.36
N ASN A 5 17.02 1.11 7.09
CA ASN A 5 17.19 0.52 5.76
C ASN A 5 15.80 0.35 5.13
N TYR A 6 15.56 1.05 4.02
CA TYR A 6 14.38 0.90 3.19
C TYR A 6 14.80 0.20 1.89
N THR A 7 14.23 -0.98 1.62
CA THR A 7 14.46 -1.71 0.37
C THR A 7 13.18 -1.59 -0.46
N GLY A 8 13.19 -0.68 -1.44
CA GLY A 8 12.08 -0.47 -2.38
C GLY A 8 12.58 -0.54 -3.81
N SER A 9 11.81 -1.19 -4.69
CA SER A 9 11.99 -1.18 -6.14
C SER A 9 11.14 -0.03 -6.72
N GLY A 10 11.70 1.19 -6.71
CA GLY A 10 11.05 2.37 -7.27
C GLY A 10 11.58 2.74 -8.65
N GLY A 11 10.88 3.64 -9.34
CA GLY A 11 11.32 4.26 -10.60
C GLY A 11 11.89 5.65 -10.34
N LEU A 12 12.83 6.08 -11.18
CA LEU A 12 13.42 7.42 -11.15
C LEU A 12 13.01 8.16 -12.43
N GLU A 13 12.14 9.16 -12.30
CA GLU A 13 11.86 10.10 -13.39
C GLU A 13 12.55 11.45 -13.12
N LEU A 14 13.32 11.90 -14.11
CA LEU A 14 14.02 13.19 -14.09
C LEU A 14 13.19 14.21 -14.89
N ILE A 15 12.67 15.23 -14.21
CA ILE A 15 12.00 16.38 -14.83
C ILE A 15 12.83 17.62 -14.51
N GLY A 16 13.39 18.27 -15.54
CA GLY A 16 14.22 19.46 -15.38
C GLY A 16 13.90 20.53 -16.42
N CYS A 17 13.79 21.78 -15.98
CA CYS A 17 13.73 22.96 -16.85
C CYS A 17 15.11 23.63 -16.90
N ALA A 18 15.59 23.96 -18.10
CA ALA A 18 16.88 24.63 -18.30
C ALA A 18 16.87 26.05 -17.71
N GLY A 19 17.37 26.21 -16.49
CA GLY A 19 17.55 27.50 -15.81
C GLY A 19 18.68 27.44 -14.77
N PRO A 20 19.28 28.60 -14.39
CA PRO A 20 20.52 28.66 -13.62
C PRO A 20 20.41 28.17 -12.15
N ASN A 21 19.21 27.86 -11.68
CA ASN A 21 18.95 27.25 -10.37
C ASN A 21 18.46 25.81 -10.57
N ASN A 22 19.36 24.96 -11.03
CA ASN A 22 19.11 23.57 -11.40
C ASN A 22 18.94 22.67 -10.16
N THR A 23 17.94 22.95 -9.33
CA THR A 23 17.50 22.04 -8.27
C THR A 23 16.71 20.91 -8.93
N ALA A 24 17.38 19.80 -9.23
CA ALA A 24 16.70 18.55 -9.58
C ALA A 24 15.91 18.09 -8.35
N ILE A 25 14.58 18.15 -8.43
CA ILE A 25 13.71 17.65 -7.37
C ILE A 25 13.43 16.18 -7.68
N PHE A 26 13.98 15.31 -6.84
CA PHE A 26 13.81 13.87 -6.95
C PHE A 26 12.49 13.47 -6.28
N ALA A 27 11.47 13.18 -7.07
CA ALA A 27 10.26 12.53 -6.58
C ALA A 27 10.49 11.01 -6.54
N TYR A 28 10.72 10.46 -5.35
CA TYR A 28 10.79 9.01 -5.16
C TYR A 28 9.36 8.45 -5.03
N THR A 29 8.98 7.57 -5.96
CA THR A 29 7.72 6.83 -5.92
C THR A 29 7.99 5.40 -5.44
N ALA A 30 7.15 4.86 -4.56
CA ALA A 30 7.28 3.48 -4.11
C ALA A 30 6.95 2.45 -5.20
N PHE A 31 6.23 2.88 -6.24
CA PHE A 31 5.77 2.04 -7.34
C PHE A 31 5.96 2.75 -8.69
N THR A 32 5.90 1.98 -9.76
CA THR A 32 6.07 2.40 -11.16
C THR A 32 4.88 2.02 -12.03
N GLU A 33 4.77 2.65 -13.21
CA GLU A 33 3.74 2.26 -14.19
C GLU A 33 3.94 0.81 -14.63
N GLY A 34 2.85 0.04 -14.63
CA GLY A 34 2.86 -1.40 -14.88
C GLY A 34 2.97 -2.28 -13.62
N ASP A 35 3.32 -1.71 -12.46
CA ASP A 35 3.42 -2.50 -11.23
C ASP A 35 2.06 -3.05 -10.78
N ALA A 36 2.07 -4.32 -10.38
CA ALA A 36 0.94 -4.98 -9.75
C ALA A 36 0.99 -4.80 -8.23
N VAL A 37 0.05 -4.01 -7.71
CA VAL A 37 -0.06 -3.66 -6.30
C VAL A 37 -1.41 -4.07 -5.74
N TYR A 38 -1.57 -3.96 -4.42
CA TYR A 38 -2.77 -4.41 -3.72
C TYR A 38 -3.37 -3.28 -2.89
N ILE A 39 -4.70 -3.26 -2.77
CA ILE A 39 -5.41 -2.25 -1.99
C ILE A 39 -5.28 -2.59 -0.51
N ARG A 40 -4.57 -1.75 0.23
CA ARG A 40 -4.24 -1.96 1.65
C ARG A 40 -5.47 -2.03 2.54
N GLN A 41 -6.50 -1.23 2.23
CA GLN A 41 -7.75 -1.22 3.00
C GLN A 41 -8.51 -2.55 2.89
N ASN A 42 -8.49 -3.19 1.72
CA ASN A 42 -9.16 -4.47 1.52
C ASN A 42 -8.36 -5.60 2.17
N ALA A 43 -7.03 -5.54 2.10
CA ALA A 43 -6.17 -6.49 2.81
C ALA A 43 -6.41 -6.49 4.33
N ARG A 44 -6.63 -5.31 4.93
CA ARG A 44 -7.02 -5.17 6.36
C ARG A 44 -8.36 -5.82 6.71
N LYS A 45 -9.22 -6.06 5.72
CA LYS A 45 -10.51 -6.75 5.86
C LYS A 45 -10.42 -8.23 5.44
N GLY A 46 -9.21 -8.77 5.29
CA GLY A 46 -8.99 -10.15 4.86
C GLY A 46 -9.18 -10.38 3.36
N GLN A 47 -9.32 -9.34 2.54
CA GLN A 47 -9.58 -9.46 1.09
C GLN A 47 -8.36 -9.03 0.28
N LEU A 48 -7.93 -9.89 -0.64
CA LEU A 48 -6.84 -9.58 -1.57
C LEU A 48 -7.41 -9.01 -2.87
N GLU A 49 -7.26 -7.70 -3.08
CA GLU A 49 -7.63 -7.05 -4.33
C GLU A 49 -6.39 -6.48 -5.01
N LYS A 50 -6.13 -6.96 -6.23
CA LYS A 50 -4.99 -6.58 -7.05
C LYS A 50 -5.40 -5.49 -8.04
N VAL A 51 -4.59 -4.44 -8.13
CA VAL A 51 -4.70 -3.38 -9.14
C VAL A 51 -3.36 -3.21 -9.85
N VAL A 52 -3.39 -2.76 -11.09
CA VAL A 52 -2.18 -2.45 -11.85
C VAL A 52 -2.11 -0.95 -12.03
N ILE A 53 -0.94 -0.37 -11.72
CA ILE A 53 -0.71 1.06 -11.90
C ILE A 53 -0.64 1.32 -13.39
N LYS A 54 -1.58 2.10 -13.91
CA LYS A 54 -1.63 2.52 -15.30
C LYS A 54 -0.81 3.77 -15.53
N LYS A 55 -0.86 4.72 -14.59
CA LYS A 55 -0.21 6.02 -14.71
C LYS A 55 0.10 6.63 -13.35
N ILE A 56 1.19 7.39 -13.24
CA ILE A 56 1.47 8.25 -12.09
C ILE A 56 1.14 9.70 -12.48
N ASN A 57 0.23 10.36 -11.77
CA ASN A 57 -0.05 11.79 -12.02
C ASN A 57 0.62 12.65 -10.96
N PHE A 58 1.60 13.45 -11.39
CA PHE A 58 2.24 14.47 -10.57
C PHE A 58 1.36 15.71 -10.50
N LEU A 59 0.88 16.02 -9.30
CA LEU A 59 0.08 17.22 -8.99
C LEU A 59 0.98 18.40 -8.60
N SER A 60 2.13 18.10 -8.00
CA SER A 60 3.23 19.02 -7.75
C SER A 60 4.55 18.24 -7.64
N GLU A 61 5.67 18.94 -7.45
CA GLU A 61 7.01 18.34 -7.31
C GLU A 61 7.12 17.31 -6.17
N VAL A 62 6.22 17.38 -5.18
CA VAL A 62 6.19 16.49 -3.99
C VAL A 62 4.88 15.75 -3.80
N ARG A 63 3.89 15.98 -4.69
CA ARG A 63 2.57 15.34 -4.59
C ARG A 63 2.23 14.65 -5.89
N TYR A 64 1.95 13.35 -5.78
CA TYR A 64 1.48 12.53 -6.88
C TYR A 64 0.37 11.60 -6.41
N ASN A 65 -0.39 11.09 -7.36
CA ASN A 65 -1.31 9.99 -7.16
C ASN A 65 -1.05 8.90 -8.19
N TYR A 66 -1.47 7.68 -7.86
CA TYR A 66 -1.44 6.54 -8.76
C TYR A 66 -2.82 6.38 -9.38
N GLN A 67 -2.88 6.16 -10.69
CA GLN A 67 -4.08 5.83 -11.40
C GLN A 67 -4.03 4.37 -11.83
N ASP A 68 -5.08 3.60 -11.54
CA ASP A 68 -5.16 2.19 -11.94
C ASP A 68 -5.76 1.98 -13.34
N THR A 69 -5.82 0.72 -13.77
CA THR A 69 -6.45 0.32 -15.05
C THR A 69 -7.94 0.61 -15.15
N PHE A 70 -8.62 0.79 -14.02
CA PHE A 70 -10.03 1.19 -13.94
C PHE A 70 -10.20 2.71 -13.79
N ASN A 71 -9.11 3.48 -13.94
CA ASN A 71 -9.04 4.92 -13.78
C ASN A 71 -9.42 5.43 -12.38
N ARG A 72 -9.32 4.58 -11.34
CA ARG A 72 -9.43 5.04 -9.95
C ARG A 72 -8.10 5.66 -9.53
N LEU A 73 -8.17 6.65 -8.65
CA LEU A 73 -7.02 7.34 -8.10
C LEU A 73 -6.72 6.80 -6.71
N TRP A 74 -5.43 6.64 -6.42
CA TRP A 74 -4.92 6.06 -5.18
C TRP A 74 -3.75 6.89 -4.67
N LEU A 75 -3.68 7.06 -3.34
CA LEU A 75 -2.49 7.55 -2.66
C LEU A 75 -1.51 6.39 -2.44
N GLU A 76 -0.22 6.71 -2.32
CA GLU A 76 0.81 5.69 -2.05
C GLU A 76 0.50 4.84 -0.82
N LEU A 77 0.02 5.48 0.25
CA LEU A 77 -0.27 4.84 1.54
C LEU A 77 -1.45 3.86 1.48
N GLU A 78 -2.29 3.96 0.44
CA GLU A 78 -3.46 3.10 0.20
C GLU A 78 -3.10 1.82 -0.55
N LEU A 79 -1.90 1.77 -1.13
CA LEU A 79 -1.39 0.65 -1.90
C LEU A 79 -0.32 -0.10 -1.10
N CYS A 80 -0.14 -1.38 -1.40
CA CYS A 80 0.95 -2.18 -0.84
C CYS A 80 1.37 -3.33 -1.77
N ASN A 81 2.54 -3.92 -1.49
CA ASN A 81 2.99 -5.13 -2.18
C ASN A 81 2.30 -6.39 -1.64
N LEU A 82 2.45 -7.51 -2.35
CA LEU A 82 1.82 -8.79 -2.00
C LEU A 82 2.17 -9.25 -0.58
N ALA A 83 3.45 -9.19 -0.19
CA ALA A 83 3.90 -9.65 1.12
C ALA A 83 3.23 -8.87 2.26
N THR A 84 3.09 -7.55 2.09
CA THR A 84 2.41 -6.69 3.05
C THR A 84 0.91 -6.98 3.09
N ALA A 85 0.27 -7.17 1.93
CA ALA A 85 -1.14 -7.51 1.85
C ALA A 85 -1.44 -8.85 2.54
N GLN A 86 -0.63 -9.88 2.29
CA GLN A 86 -0.75 -11.19 2.93
C GLN A 86 -0.57 -11.10 4.45
N ASN A 87 0.40 -10.31 4.92
CA ASN A 87 0.59 -10.10 6.35
C ASN A 87 -0.65 -9.47 7.01
N LEU A 88 -1.22 -8.43 6.38
CA LEU A 88 -2.45 -7.80 6.88
C LEU A 88 -3.64 -8.78 6.93
N ILE A 89 -3.77 -9.64 5.93
CA ILE A 89 -4.81 -10.67 5.88
C ILE A 89 -4.61 -11.70 7.00
N ASN A 90 -3.37 -12.14 7.23
CA ASN A 90 -3.05 -13.09 8.30
C ASN A 90 -3.37 -12.51 9.69
N ILE A 91 -3.06 -11.23 9.90
CA ILE A 91 -3.42 -10.51 11.13
C ILE A 91 -4.94 -10.49 11.31
N TYR A 92 -5.70 -10.17 10.25
CA TYR A 92 -7.16 -10.17 10.28
C TYR A 92 -7.72 -11.55 10.64
N ASN A 93 -7.26 -12.60 9.98
CA ASN A 93 -7.71 -13.98 10.22
C ASN A 93 -7.42 -14.44 11.66
N ALA A 94 -6.25 -14.09 12.20
CA ALA A 94 -5.89 -14.41 13.59
C ALA A 94 -6.82 -13.71 14.59
N GLN A 95 -7.17 -12.45 14.35
CA GLN A 95 -8.10 -11.69 15.19
C GLN A 95 -9.52 -12.26 15.12
N SER A 96 -10.01 -12.57 13.92
CA SER A 96 -11.34 -13.19 13.73
C SER A 96 -11.43 -14.56 14.41
N HIS A 97 -10.38 -15.38 14.31
CA HIS A 97 -10.34 -16.68 14.97
C HIS A 97 -10.36 -16.53 16.50
N ALA A 98 -9.56 -15.62 17.05
CA ALA A 98 -9.53 -15.36 18.50
C ALA A 98 -10.90 -14.90 19.02
N ALA A 99 -11.60 -14.03 18.29
CA ALA A 99 -12.94 -13.57 18.65
C ALA A 99 -13.96 -14.73 18.67
N TYR A 100 -13.90 -15.63 17.68
CA TYR A 100 -14.79 -16.79 17.62
C TYR A 100 -14.57 -17.78 18.77
N VAL A 101 -13.31 -18.05 19.14
CA VAL A 101 -13.00 -18.94 20.27
C VAL A 101 -13.50 -18.38 21.60
N LEU A 102 -13.38 -17.06 21.81
CA LEU A 102 -13.92 -16.39 23.00
C LEU A 102 -15.44 -16.50 23.06
N TYR A 103 -16.13 -16.30 21.94
CA TYR A 103 -17.57 -16.47 21.84
C TYR A 103 -18.01 -17.88 22.25
N LEU A 104 -17.38 -18.92 21.69
CA LEU A 104 -17.69 -20.31 22.05
C LEU A 104 -17.46 -20.62 23.53
N LYS A 105 -16.38 -20.10 24.12
CA LYS A 105 -16.11 -20.28 25.56
C LYS A 105 -17.20 -19.65 26.43
N ASN A 106 -17.67 -18.45 26.07
CA ASN A 106 -18.72 -17.76 26.80
C ASN A 106 -20.07 -18.51 26.70
N CYS A 107 -20.45 -18.96 25.50
CA CYS A 107 -21.68 -19.74 25.33
C CYS A 107 -21.68 -21.05 26.12
N ASN A 108 -20.54 -21.76 26.16
CA ASN A 108 -20.43 -23.00 26.93
C ASN A 108 -20.49 -22.77 28.45
N ALA A 109 -20.01 -21.62 28.94
CA ALA A 109 -20.09 -21.26 30.36
C ALA A 109 -21.50 -20.88 30.80
N GLU A 110 -22.35 -20.41 29.90
CA GLU A 110 -23.76 -20.10 30.19
C GLU A 110 -24.65 -21.36 30.22
N LEU A 111 -24.17 -22.48 29.66
CA LEU A 111 -24.89 -23.75 29.57
C LEU A 111 -24.55 -24.75 30.70
N SER A 112 -23.55 -24.44 31.54
CA SER A 112 -23.09 -25.25 32.67
C SER A 112 -23.53 -24.67 34.01
#